data_AF-A0A448HYC7-F1
#
_entry.id   AF-A0A448HYC7-F1
#
_cell.length_a   1.000
_cell.length_b   1.000
_cell.length_c   1.000
_cell.angle_alpha   90.00
_cell.angle_beta   90.00
_cell.angle_gamma   90.00
#
_symmetry.space_group_name_H-M   'P 1'
#
loop_
_entity.id
_entity.type
_entity.pdbx_description
1 polymer ?
#
loop_
_entity_poly.entity_id
_entity_poly.type
_entity_poly.pdbx_seq_one_letter_code
_entity_poly.pdbx_strand_id
1 'polypeptide(L)'
;MSEDSVSYAIQQFFGGNFHQDWDLEAENWQSVIDNYAVGKGPSRLHALAQDIDDLRQMHGEDELKVLMPRRAHAAYNPRPITYKEWLGLVADRLRGHAAAIEGGAAH
;
A
#
# COMPACT_ATOMS: atom_id res chain seq x y z
N MET A 1 -10.25 13.92 -18.32
CA MET A 1 -9.40 13.73 -17.13
C MET A 1 -9.35 12.22 -16.93
N SER A 2 -8.24 11.57 -17.26
CA SER A 2 -8.22 10.11 -17.44
C SER A 2 -8.46 9.38 -16.13
N GLU A 3 -9.44 8.48 -16.12
CA GLU A 3 -9.83 7.60 -15.00
C GLU A 3 -8.73 6.57 -14.61
N ASP A 4 -7.56 6.64 -15.25
CA ASP A 4 -6.41 5.73 -15.08
C ASP A 4 -5.26 6.31 -14.22
N SER A 5 -5.47 7.44 -13.53
CA SER A 5 -4.40 8.07 -12.73
C SER A 5 -4.37 7.57 -11.29
N VAL A 6 -3.27 6.92 -10.90
CA VAL A 6 -2.99 6.57 -9.51
C VAL A 6 -2.85 7.82 -8.64
N SER A 7 -3.47 7.84 -7.45
CA SER A 7 -3.41 8.98 -6.52
C SER A 7 -1.97 9.30 -6.11
N TYR A 8 -1.67 10.57 -5.82
CA TYR A 8 -0.33 10.97 -5.37
C TYR A 8 0.09 10.24 -4.08
N ALA A 9 -0.86 9.98 -3.17
CA ALA A 9 -0.59 9.23 -1.95
C ALA A 9 -0.14 7.79 -2.24
N ILE A 10 -0.82 7.10 -3.17
CA ILE A 10 -0.44 5.76 -3.61
C ILE A 10 0.94 5.79 -4.29
N GLN A 11 1.22 6.75 -5.17
CA GLN A 11 2.52 6.87 -5.83
C GLN A 11 3.66 7.07 -4.82
N GLN A 12 3.47 7.97 -3.85
CA GLN A 12 4.47 8.22 -2.81
C GLN A 12 4.68 7.01 -1.92
N PHE A 13 3.60 6.32 -1.53
CA PHE A 13 3.70 5.14 -0.69
C PHE A 13 4.40 3.99 -1.43
N PHE A 14 3.89 3.56 -2.59
CA PHE A 14 4.47 2.42 -3.28
C PHE A 14 5.84 2.73 -3.88
N GLY A 15 6.00 3.86 -4.57
CA GLY A 15 7.28 4.23 -5.16
C GLY A 15 8.36 4.54 -4.12
N GLY A 16 7.96 5.05 -2.96
CA GLY A 16 8.89 5.42 -1.89
C GLY A 16 9.25 4.30 -0.91
N ASN A 17 8.46 3.22 -0.82
CA ASN A 17 8.70 2.13 0.14
C ASN A 17 8.89 0.77 -0.55
N PHE A 18 8.29 0.57 -1.73
CA PHE A 18 8.50 -0.62 -2.57
C PHE A 18 9.37 -0.26 -3.79
N HIS A 19 10.44 0.51 -3.58
CA HIS A 19 11.45 0.80 -4.61
C HIS A 19 12.30 -0.43 -4.95
N GLN A 20 13.21 -0.34 -5.92
CA GLN A 20 13.97 -1.50 -6.42
C GLN A 20 14.78 -2.24 -5.34
N ASP A 21 15.29 -1.50 -4.36
CA ASP A 21 16.12 -2.02 -3.26
C ASP A 21 15.33 -2.22 -1.95
N TRP A 22 14.00 -2.32 -2.01
CA TRP A 22 13.15 -2.43 -0.81
C TRP A 22 13.56 -3.63 0.07
N ASP A 23 14.07 -4.70 -0.52
CA ASP A 23 14.47 -5.94 0.14
C ASP A 23 15.82 -5.84 0.87
N LEU A 24 16.58 -4.77 0.65
CA LEU A 24 17.75 -4.44 1.47
C LEU A 24 17.36 -3.79 2.82
N GLU A 25 16.18 -3.17 2.87
CA GLU A 25 15.70 -2.41 4.04
C GLU A 25 14.67 -3.18 4.87
N ALA A 26 14.02 -4.18 4.27
CA ALA A 26 12.97 -4.95 4.90
C ALA A 26 13.03 -6.43 4.49
N GLU A 27 12.83 -7.33 5.46
CA GLU A 27 12.86 -8.78 5.23
C GLU A 27 11.73 -9.28 4.30
N ASN A 28 10.59 -8.59 4.32
CA ASN A 28 9.40 -8.95 3.56
C ASN A 28 8.49 -7.73 3.35
N TRP A 29 7.50 -7.85 2.47
CA TRP A 29 6.59 -6.75 2.15
C TRP A 29 5.78 -6.27 3.37
N GLN A 30 5.51 -7.14 4.34
CA GLN A 30 4.84 -6.75 5.58
C GLN A 30 5.70 -5.79 6.40
N SER A 31 7.01 -6.07 6.49
CA SER A 31 7.98 -5.24 7.22
C SER A 31 8.14 -3.87 6.58
N VAL A 32 8.02 -3.75 5.25
CA VAL A 32 7.96 -2.45 4.55
C VAL A 32 6.81 -1.59 5.08
N ILE A 33 5.62 -2.19 5.23
CA ILE A 33 4.43 -1.49 5.71
C ILE A 33 4.56 -1.14 7.20
N ASP A 34 5.12 -2.04 7.99
CA ASP A 34 5.38 -1.81 9.41
C ASP A 34 6.31 -0.62 9.61
N ASN A 35 7.42 -0.60 8.87
CA ASN A 35 8.37 0.51 8.89
C ASN A 35 7.71 1.82 8.43
N TYR A 36 6.89 1.77 7.38
CA TYR A 36 6.13 2.95 6.92
C TYR A 36 5.19 3.51 7.99
N ALA A 37 4.52 2.62 8.76
CA ALA A 37 3.53 3.02 9.76
C ALA A 37 4.14 3.70 10.99
N VAL A 38 5.43 3.46 11.27
CA VAL A 38 6.14 4.10 12.39
C VAL A 38 6.03 5.62 12.29
N GLY A 39 5.51 6.24 13.35
CA GLY A 39 5.35 7.70 13.44
C GLY A 39 4.25 8.29 12.56
N LYS A 40 3.39 7.48 11.92
CA LYS A 40 2.20 7.96 11.21
C LYS A 40 1.00 8.04 12.15
N GLY A 41 0.13 9.02 11.94
CA GLY A 41 -1.16 9.10 12.63
C GLY A 41 -2.20 8.14 12.03
N PRO A 42 -3.15 7.64 12.82
CA PRO A 42 -4.13 6.64 12.40
C PRO A 42 -4.99 7.10 11.23
N SER A 43 -5.42 8.38 11.22
CA SER A 43 -6.21 8.94 10.10
C SER A 43 -5.48 8.88 8.76
N ARG A 44 -4.15 9.03 8.74
CA ARG A 44 -3.35 8.94 7.51
C ARG A 44 -3.27 7.50 7.01
N LEU A 45 -3.13 6.54 7.92
CA LEU A 45 -3.11 5.12 7.58
C LEU A 45 -4.47 4.66 7.05
N HIS A 46 -5.57 5.10 7.67
CA HIS A 46 -6.92 4.84 7.17
C HIS A 46 -7.18 5.44 5.80
N ALA A 47 -6.79 6.70 5.58
CA ALA A 47 -6.96 7.35 4.28
C ALA A 47 -6.20 6.60 3.17
N LEU A 48 -4.95 6.20 3.42
CA LEU A 48 -4.17 5.43 2.45
C LEU A 48 -4.77 4.03 2.20
N ALA A 49 -5.26 3.36 3.24
CA ALA A 49 -5.93 2.07 3.09
C ALA A 49 -7.19 2.19 2.22
N GLN A 50 -7.96 3.28 2.38
CA GLN A 50 -9.14 3.55 1.55
C GLN A 50 -8.75 3.82 0.09
N ASP A 51 -7.76 4.68 -0.15
CA ASP A 51 -7.24 4.95 -1.49
C ASP A 51 -6.84 3.64 -2.22
N ILE A 52 -6.19 2.71 -1.49
CA ILE A 52 -5.77 1.40 -2.02
C ILE A 52 -6.99 0.52 -2.36
N ASP A 53 -8.02 0.50 -1.52
CA ASP A 53 -9.25 -0.24 -1.82
C ASP A 53 -9.99 0.32 -3.02
N ASP A 54 -10.05 1.65 -3.16
CA ASP A 54 -10.67 2.31 -4.31
C ASP A 54 -9.92 1.94 -5.60
N LEU A 55 -8.57 2.00 -5.59
CA LEU A 55 -7.74 1.55 -6.71
C LEU A 55 -8.03 0.08 -7.07
N ARG A 56 -8.10 -0.79 -6.07
CA ARG A 56 -8.36 -2.22 -6.24
C ARG A 56 -9.76 -2.51 -6.79
N GLN A 57 -10.76 -1.70 -6.45
CA GLN A 57 -12.14 -1.83 -6.92
C GLN A 57 -12.29 -1.31 -8.35
N MET A 58 -11.64 -0.20 -8.68
CA MET A 58 -11.72 0.42 -10.02
C MET A 58 -11.06 -0.40 -11.11
N HIS A 59 -10.00 -1.15 -10.80
CA HIS A 59 -9.19 -1.82 -11.82
C HIS A 59 -9.31 -3.35 -11.75
N GLY A 60 -9.20 -4.01 -12.90
CA GLY A 60 -9.03 -5.46 -13.03
C GLY A 60 -7.61 -5.91 -12.68
N GLU A 61 -7.42 -7.22 -12.47
CA GLU A 61 -6.09 -7.77 -12.15
C GLU A 61 -5.06 -7.50 -13.27
N ASP A 62 -5.46 -7.61 -14.54
CA ASP A 62 -4.55 -7.37 -15.66
C ASP A 62 -4.15 -5.90 -15.80
N GLU A 63 -5.04 -4.97 -15.45
CA GLU A 63 -4.73 -3.54 -15.39
C GLU A 63 -3.76 -3.24 -14.24
N LEU A 64 -4.01 -3.83 -13.06
CA LEU A 64 -3.15 -3.66 -11.88
C LEU A 64 -1.72 -4.15 -12.12
N LYS A 65 -1.54 -5.26 -12.86
CA LYS A 65 -0.20 -5.74 -13.28
C LYS A 65 0.60 -4.70 -14.07
N VAL A 66 -0.08 -3.78 -14.75
CA VAL A 66 0.54 -2.70 -15.52
C VAL A 66 0.64 -1.42 -14.68
N LEU A 67 -0.43 -1.04 -14.00
CA LEU A 67 -0.55 0.19 -13.22
C LEU A 67 0.43 0.23 -12.05
N MET A 68 0.56 -0.87 -11.30
CA MET A 68 1.41 -0.90 -10.10
C MET A 68 2.88 -0.59 -10.41
N PRO A 69 3.56 -1.28 -11.34
CA PRO A 69 4.94 -0.97 -11.67
C PRO A 69 5.10 0.34 -12.47
N ARG A 70 4.15 0.70 -13.35
CA ARG A 70 4.33 1.85 -14.26
C ARG A 70 3.87 3.19 -13.71
N ARG A 71 2.86 3.19 -12.85
CA ARG A 71 2.20 4.41 -12.35
C ARG A 71 2.35 4.56 -10.84
N ALA A 72 2.18 3.47 -10.07
CA ALA A 72 2.43 3.51 -8.63
C ALA A 72 3.92 3.35 -8.28
N HIS A 73 4.75 3.00 -9.27
CA HIS A 73 6.20 2.78 -9.13
C HIS A 73 6.59 1.67 -8.14
N ALA A 74 5.69 0.71 -7.89
CA ALA A 74 5.98 -0.45 -7.07
C ALA A 74 6.90 -1.43 -7.82
N ALA A 75 8.08 -1.70 -7.27
CA ALA A 75 8.99 -2.75 -7.76
C ALA A 75 8.60 -4.15 -7.25
N TYR A 76 7.76 -4.23 -6.21
CA TYR A 76 7.31 -5.50 -5.63
C TYR A 76 6.40 -6.30 -6.57
N ASN A 77 6.67 -7.60 -6.71
CA ASN A 77 5.84 -8.55 -7.46
C ASN A 77 5.15 -9.53 -6.49
N PRO A 78 3.82 -9.52 -6.37
CA PRO A 78 3.11 -10.25 -5.32
C PRO A 78 2.94 -11.75 -5.55
N ARG A 79 3.55 -12.34 -6.58
CA ARG A 79 3.41 -13.78 -6.84
C ARG A 79 3.80 -14.62 -5.61
N PRO A 80 3.04 -15.69 -5.28
CA PRO A 80 2.03 -16.34 -6.13
C PRO A 80 0.62 -15.71 -6.09
N ILE A 81 0.36 -14.74 -5.20
CA ILE A 81 -0.95 -14.08 -5.11
C ILE A 81 -1.12 -12.99 -6.17
N THR A 82 -2.37 -12.57 -6.37
CA THR A 82 -2.73 -11.51 -7.33
C THR A 82 -2.40 -10.11 -6.78
N TYR A 83 -2.27 -9.10 -7.65
CA TYR A 83 -2.18 -7.72 -7.18
C TYR A 83 -3.42 -7.30 -6.40
N LYS A 84 -4.62 -7.71 -6.84
CA LYS A 84 -5.86 -7.46 -6.09
C LYS A 84 -5.82 -8.00 -4.67
N GLU A 85 -5.34 -9.23 -4.50
CA GLU A 85 -5.24 -9.86 -3.19
C GLU A 85 -4.20 -9.17 -2.33
N TRP A 86 -3.00 -8.96 -2.88
CA TRP A 86 -1.92 -8.29 -2.16
C TRP A 86 -2.30 -6.88 -1.72
N LEU A 87 -2.88 -6.06 -2.60
CA LEU A 87 -3.34 -4.70 -2.25
C LEU A 87 -4.38 -4.71 -1.11
N GLY A 88 -5.27 -5.70 -1.08
CA GLY A 88 -6.18 -5.89 0.05
C GLY A 88 -5.43 -6.16 1.36
N LEU A 89 -4.44 -7.05 1.33
CA LEU A 89 -3.59 -7.34 2.49
C LEU A 89 -2.78 -6.12 2.95
N VAL A 90 -2.31 -5.28 2.03
CA VAL A 90 -1.65 -4.00 2.36
C VAL A 90 -2.63 -3.07 3.08
N ALA A 91 -3.83 -2.87 2.54
CA ALA A 91 -4.85 -2.01 3.14
C ALA A 91 -5.26 -2.49 4.54
N ASP A 92 -5.45 -3.79 4.72
CA ASP A 92 -5.79 -4.39 6.01
C ASP A 92 -4.67 -4.23 7.04
N ARG A 93 -3.40 -4.37 6.62
CA ARG A 93 -2.26 -4.15 7.52
C ARG A 93 -2.14 -2.69 7.96
N LEU A 94 -2.36 -1.74 7.04
CA LEU A 94 -2.42 -0.31 7.38
C LEU A 94 -3.53 0.00 8.40
N ARG A 95 -4.71 -0.60 8.24
CA ARG A 95 -5.81 -0.50 9.21
C ARG A 95 -5.45 -1.12 10.56
N GLY A 96 -4.76 -2.25 10.56
CA GLY A 96 -4.28 -2.90 11.79
C GLY A 96 -3.36 -1.98 12.61
N HIS A 97 -2.42 -1.30 11.94
CA HIS A 97 -1.58 -0.29 12.60
C HIS A 97 -2.37 0.91 13.11
N ALA A 98 -3.31 1.42 12.32
CA ALA A 98 -4.17 2.53 12.74
C ALA A 98 -4.96 2.18 14.01
N ALA A 99 -5.61 1.02 14.04
CA ALA A 99 -6.37 0.53 15.19
C ALA A 99 -5.49 0.30 16.43
N ALA A 100 -4.26 -0.21 16.24
CA ALA A 100 -3.31 -0.39 17.34
C ALA A 100 -2.89 0.96 17.96
N ILE A 101 -2.68 2.00 17.15
CA ILE A 101 -2.36 3.35 17.64
C ILE A 101 -3.56 3.95 18.39
N GLU A 102 -4.77 3.81 17.86
CA GLU A 102 -5.99 4.31 18.51
C GLU A 102 -6.25 3.61 19.84
N GLY A 103 -6.06 2.29 19.90
CA GLY A 103 -6.16 1.51 21.14
C GLY A 103 -5.06 1.82 22.16
N GLY A 104 -3.85 2.14 21.69
CA GLY A 104 -2.73 2.53 22.55
C GLY A 104 -2.82 3.98 23.06
N ALA A 105 -3.48 4.87 22.33
CA ALA A 105 -3.74 6.25 22.75
C ALA A 105 -4.89 6.38 23.78
N ALA A 106 -5.62 5.29 24.03
CA ALA A 106 -6.71 5.22 25.00
C ALA A 106 -6.26 4.84 26.43
N HIS A 107 -4.94 4.74 26.67
CA HIS A 107 -4.33 4.42 27.97
C HIS A 107 -3.36 5.52 28.41
#